data_AF-A0A1R0H4I2-F1
#
_entry.id   AF-A0A1R0H4I2-F1
#
_cell.length_a   1.000
_cell.length_b   1.000
_cell.length_c   1.000
_cell.angle_alpha   90.00
_cell.angle_beta   90.00
_cell.angle_gamma   90.00
#
_symmetry.space_group_name_H-M   'P 1'
#
loop_
_entity.id
_entity.type
_entity.pdbx_description
1 polymer ?
#
loop_
_entity_poly.entity_id
_entity_poly.type
_entity_poly.pdbx_seq_one_letter_code
_entity_poly.pdbx_strand_id
1 'polypeptide(L)'
;MERDTEAQVAPIQKQIKVRTEMVNQPLKKKQLTVDLEDPYVAARIPFSDLTAYPELNNVLPSIEEDFFSSSITKKEGNVAIHSFLRTSSMNYIPPPLDDTASSTVMKTDSALYGIQIKEVPGKKNSENTYFLFSSIMRSLLAEILTTVTQLRLDNLHLGLDLLLNPTKLID
;
A
#
# COMPACT_ATOMS: atom_id res chain seq x y z
N MET A 1 10.47 13.09 64.35
CA MET A 1 9.09 13.26 63.85
C MET A 1 8.99 12.42 62.60
N GLU A 2 8.86 11.09 62.72
CA GLU A 2 8.93 10.16 61.57
C GLU A 2 8.43 8.75 61.95
N ARG A 3 7.18 8.63 62.43
CA ARG A 3 6.55 7.31 62.70
C ARG A 3 5.10 7.18 62.22
N ASP A 4 4.60 8.15 61.45
CA ASP A 4 3.20 8.19 61.04
C ASP A 4 2.98 7.84 59.55
N THR A 5 4.06 7.70 58.77
CA THR A 5 3.98 7.41 57.32
C THR A 5 3.84 5.91 57.02
N GLU A 6 4.41 5.03 57.85
CA GLU A 6 4.46 3.59 57.58
C GLU A 6 3.11 2.87 57.84
N ALA A 7 2.30 3.38 58.77
CA ALA A 7 0.98 2.82 59.08
C ALA A 7 -0.07 3.09 57.99
N GLN A 8 0.09 4.14 57.18
CA GLN A 8 -0.82 4.47 56.07
C GLN A 8 -0.48 3.77 54.75
N VAL A 9 0.75 3.30 54.54
CA VAL A 9 1.16 2.64 53.29
C VAL A 9 0.57 1.23 53.17
N ALA A 10 0.49 0.50 54.29
CA ALA A 10 -0.06 -0.85 54.34
C ALA A 10 -1.53 -0.95 53.85
N PRO A 11 -2.47 -0.08 54.27
CA PRO A 11 -3.85 -0.13 53.77
C PRO A 11 -3.95 0.27 52.29
N ILE A 12 -3.12 1.19 51.80
CA ILE A 12 -3.11 1.60 50.39
C ILE A 12 -2.63 0.46 49.49
N GLN A 13 -1.55 -0.24 49.87
CA GLN A 13 -1.07 -1.41 49.13
C GLN A 13 -2.11 -2.54 49.08
N LYS A 14 -2.83 -2.77 50.19
CA LYS A 14 -3.92 -3.76 50.23
C LYS A 14 -5.03 -3.40 49.25
N GLN A 15 -5.44 -2.12 49.18
CA GLN A 15 -6.45 -1.69 48.22
C GLN A 15 -5.99 -1.82 46.77
N ILE A 16 -4.74 -1.48 46.46
CA ILE A 16 -4.16 -1.64 45.11
C ILE A 16 -4.19 -3.11 44.72
N LYS A 17 -3.74 -4.01 45.60
CA LYS A 17 -3.72 -5.46 45.32
C LYS A 17 -5.12 -6.03 45.04
N VAL A 18 -6.12 -5.64 45.83
CA VAL A 18 -7.53 -6.05 45.62
C VAL A 18 -8.04 -5.54 44.27
N ARG A 19 -7.72 -4.29 43.90
CA ARG A 19 -8.14 -3.71 42.62
C ARG A 19 -7.47 -4.41 41.44
N THR A 20 -6.18 -4.74 41.56
CA THR A 20 -5.43 -5.49 40.56
C THR A 20 -6.01 -6.90 40.38
N GLU A 21 -6.38 -7.58 41.46
CA GLU A 21 -7.05 -8.89 41.39
C GLU A 21 -8.43 -8.80 40.74
N MET A 22 -9.23 -7.78 41.09
CA MET A 22 -10.55 -7.53 40.48
C MET A 22 -10.49 -7.21 38.98
N VAL A 23 -9.42 -6.57 38.50
CA VAL A 23 -9.23 -6.30 37.06
C VAL A 23 -8.72 -7.54 36.32
N ASN A 24 -7.87 -8.33 36.98
CA ASN A 24 -7.31 -9.55 36.38
C ASN A 24 -8.33 -10.69 36.27
N GLN A 25 -9.32 -10.79 37.17
CA GLN A 25 -10.38 -11.82 37.07
C GLN A 25 -11.21 -11.75 35.77
N PRO A 26 -11.79 -10.60 35.38
CA PRO A 26 -12.52 -10.47 34.12
C PRO A 26 -11.59 -10.58 32.90
N LEU A 27 -10.33 -10.13 33.00
CA LEU A 27 -9.34 -10.30 31.91
C LEU A 27 -9.03 -11.78 31.65
N LYS A 28 -8.88 -12.58 32.71
CA LYS A 28 -8.72 -14.04 32.63
C LYS A 28 -9.97 -14.73 32.09
N LYS A 29 -11.17 -14.30 32.54
CA LYS A 29 -12.45 -14.81 31.99
C LYS A 29 -12.60 -14.51 30.50
N LYS A 30 -12.11 -13.37 30.02
CA LYS A 30 -12.15 -12.99 28.60
C LYS A 30 -11.15 -13.77 27.73
N GLN A 31 -10.11 -14.36 28.33
CA GLN A 31 -9.13 -15.21 27.66
C GLN A 31 -9.50 -16.71 27.62
N LEU A 32 -10.55 -17.15 28.34
CA LEU A 32 -10.93 -18.57 28.43
C LEU A 32 -12.30 -18.91 27.82
N THR A 33 -12.72 -18.16 26.80
CA THR A 33 -13.83 -18.55 25.92
C THR A 33 -13.44 -18.20 24.49
N VAL A 34 -12.47 -18.95 23.95
CA VAL A 34 -12.36 -19.17 22.51
C VAL A 34 -12.73 -20.64 22.30
N ASP A 35 -14.00 -20.94 22.53
CA ASP A 35 -14.61 -22.14 21.98
C ASP A 35 -16.07 -21.83 21.67
N LEU A 36 -16.22 -20.94 20.70
CA LEU A 36 -17.45 -20.81 19.93
C LEU A 36 -16.99 -20.50 18.51
N GLU A 37 -16.57 -21.54 17.79
CA GLU A 37 -16.47 -21.47 16.33
C GLU A 37 -17.89 -21.22 15.82
N ASP A 38 -18.19 -19.94 15.60
CA ASP A 38 -19.38 -19.51 14.89
C ASP A 38 -19.42 -20.28 13.55
N PRO A 39 -20.49 -21.03 13.25
CA PRO A 39 -20.58 -21.87 12.05
C PRO A 39 -20.49 -21.08 10.73
N TYR A 40 -20.53 -19.74 10.77
CA TYR A 40 -20.33 -18.86 9.63
C TYR A 40 -18.96 -18.17 9.62
N VAL A 41 -18.11 -18.36 10.64
CA VAL A 41 -16.76 -17.80 10.73
C VAL A 41 -15.75 -18.91 10.54
N ALA A 42 -15.31 -19.11 9.30
CA ALA A 42 -14.21 -19.99 8.99
C ALA A 42 -12.88 -19.33 9.41
N ALA A 43 -12.05 -20.07 10.15
CA ALA A 43 -10.68 -19.66 10.42
C ALA A 43 -9.92 -19.51 9.09
N ARG A 44 -9.33 -18.33 8.85
CA ARG A 44 -8.47 -18.13 7.67
C ARG A 44 -7.19 -18.95 7.83
N ILE A 45 -6.71 -19.54 6.74
CA ILE A 45 -5.40 -20.20 6.68
C ILE A 45 -4.34 -19.22 7.23
N PRO A 46 -3.44 -19.67 8.12
CA PRO A 46 -2.38 -18.81 8.62
C PRO A 46 -1.57 -18.25 7.45
N PHE A 47 -1.52 -16.92 7.39
CA PHE A 47 -0.77 -16.21 6.36
C PHE A 47 0.71 -16.54 6.54
N SER A 48 1.33 -17.08 5.49
CA SER A 48 2.77 -17.33 5.46
C SER A 48 3.42 -16.17 4.72
N ASP A 49 4.23 -15.38 5.41
CA ASP A 49 4.98 -14.30 4.78
C ASP A 49 6.09 -14.90 3.90
N LEU A 50 6.14 -14.46 2.64
CA LEU A 50 7.25 -14.79 1.74
C LEU A 50 8.43 -13.88 2.11
N THR A 51 9.43 -14.44 2.78
CA THR A 51 10.70 -13.75 3.01
C THR A 51 11.47 -13.63 1.69
N ALA A 52 11.99 -12.44 1.37
CA ALA A 52 12.74 -12.21 0.15
C ALA A 52 14.01 -13.09 0.10
N TYR A 53 14.26 -13.69 -1.07
CA TYR A 53 15.46 -14.49 -1.30
C TYR A 53 16.71 -13.61 -1.25
N PRO A 54 17.82 -14.07 -0.63
CA PRO A 54 19.05 -13.28 -0.55
C PRO A 54 19.61 -12.93 -1.93
N GLU A 55 19.45 -13.80 -2.92
CA GLU A 55 19.82 -13.54 -4.31
C GLU A 55 19.03 -12.37 -4.90
N LEU A 56 17.74 -12.27 -4.58
CA LEU A 56 16.85 -11.22 -5.06
C LEU A 56 17.22 -9.86 -4.44
N ASN A 57 17.54 -9.83 -3.13
CA ASN A 57 18.00 -8.62 -2.45
C ASN A 57 19.35 -8.13 -2.99
N ASN A 58 20.24 -9.03 -3.42
CA ASN A 58 21.52 -8.66 -4.01
C ASN A 58 21.36 -8.02 -5.41
N VAL A 59 20.40 -8.49 -6.19
CA VAL A 59 20.12 -7.95 -7.54
C VAL A 59 19.26 -6.68 -7.46
N LEU A 60 18.35 -6.62 -6.49
CA LEU A 60 17.39 -5.53 -6.30
C LEU A 60 17.34 -5.11 -4.82
N PRO A 61 18.35 -4.39 -4.31
CA PRO A 61 18.38 -3.95 -2.92
C PRO A 61 17.23 -3.00 -2.55
N SER A 62 16.60 -2.35 -3.53
CA SER A 62 15.42 -1.50 -3.33
C SER A 62 14.10 -2.29 -3.28
N ILE A 63 14.11 -3.62 -3.18
CA ILE A 63 12.87 -4.42 -3.12
C ILE A 63 12.10 -4.24 -1.79
N GLU A 64 12.81 -3.86 -0.73
CA GLU A 64 12.20 -3.45 0.54
C GLU A 64 11.62 -2.04 0.47
N GLU A 65 12.08 -1.22 -0.47
CA GLU A 65 11.54 0.11 -0.73
C GLU A 65 10.30 -0.02 -1.62
N ASP A 66 9.18 0.59 -1.19
CA ASP A 66 7.87 0.43 -1.81
C ASP A 66 7.88 0.76 -3.31
N PHE A 67 7.84 -0.31 -4.13
CA PHE A 67 7.90 -0.28 -5.60
C PHE A 67 6.81 0.60 -6.23
N PHE A 68 5.67 0.77 -5.56
CA PHE A 68 4.51 1.49 -6.09
C PHE A 68 4.49 2.97 -5.71
N SER A 69 5.41 3.40 -4.85
CA SER A 69 5.52 4.79 -4.41
C SER A 69 6.51 5.59 -5.28
N SER A 70 6.51 5.37 -6.60
CA SER A 70 7.00 6.42 -7.49
C SER A 70 6.15 7.66 -7.17
N SER A 71 6.80 8.74 -6.75
CA SER A 71 6.14 9.97 -6.32
C SER A 71 5.50 10.69 -7.51
N ILE A 72 4.47 10.10 -8.13
CA ILE A 72 3.52 10.81 -8.97
C ILE A 72 2.88 11.83 -8.04
N THR A 73 3.22 13.09 -8.27
CA THR A 73 2.61 14.18 -7.51
C THR A 73 1.11 14.15 -7.78
N LYS A 74 0.26 14.43 -6.78
CA LYS A 74 -1.21 14.44 -6.94
C LYS A 74 -1.66 15.27 -8.15
N LYS A 75 -0.90 16.33 -8.48
CA LYS A 75 -1.11 17.15 -9.67
C LYS A 75 -0.86 16.39 -10.98
N GLU A 76 0.27 15.68 -11.10
CA GLU A 76 0.56 14.84 -12.27
C GLU A 76 -0.41 13.65 -12.38
N GLY A 77 -0.78 13.05 -11.24
CA GLY A 77 -1.79 11.99 -11.19
C GLY A 77 -3.15 12.48 -11.69
N ASN A 78 -3.60 13.66 -11.24
CA ASN A 78 -4.85 14.26 -11.70
C ASN A 78 -4.79 14.62 -13.20
N VAL A 79 -3.67 15.19 -13.67
CA VAL A 79 -3.49 15.49 -15.11
C VAL A 79 -3.52 14.21 -15.95
N ALA A 80 -2.86 13.15 -15.51
CA ALA A 80 -2.87 11.86 -16.19
C ALA A 80 -4.29 11.25 -16.20
N ILE A 81 -4.99 11.23 -15.07
CA ILE A 81 -6.38 10.72 -14.97
C ILE A 81 -7.32 11.49 -15.92
N HIS A 82 -7.18 12.82 -16.00
CA HIS A 82 -8.02 13.65 -16.87
C HIS A 82 -7.60 13.62 -18.35
N SER A 83 -6.41 13.10 -18.68
CA SER A 83 -5.96 12.93 -20.06
C SER A 83 -6.59 11.73 -20.77
N PHE A 84 -7.13 10.77 -20.02
CA PHE A 84 -7.84 9.62 -20.60
C PHE A 84 -9.24 10.03 -21.08
N LEU A 85 -9.63 9.55 -22.28
CA LEU A 85 -10.99 9.76 -22.79
C LEU A 85 -12.01 9.08 -21.87
N ARG A 86 -12.91 9.87 -21.29
CA ARG A 86 -14.07 9.37 -20.56
C ARG A 86 -14.98 8.63 -21.53
N THR A 87 -15.17 7.33 -21.32
CA THR A 87 -16.09 6.53 -22.14
C THR A 87 -17.50 7.07 -21.98
N SER A 88 -18.16 7.47 -23.08
CA SER A 88 -19.50 8.07 -23.08
C SER A 88 -20.61 7.14 -22.54
N SER A 89 -20.32 5.85 -22.39
CA SER A 89 -21.23 4.83 -21.86
C SER A 89 -21.23 4.77 -20.32
N MET A 90 -20.29 5.44 -19.63
CA MET A 90 -20.20 5.41 -18.17
C MET A 90 -21.02 6.55 -17.56
N ASN A 91 -22.20 6.21 -17.04
CA ASN A 91 -23.13 7.13 -16.39
C ASN A 91 -22.74 7.42 -14.94
N TYR A 92 -21.49 7.85 -14.73
CA TYR A 92 -20.96 8.19 -13.40
C TYR A 92 -20.81 9.69 -13.28
N ILE A 93 -21.45 10.32 -12.29
CA ILE A 93 -21.25 11.74 -11.96
C ILE A 93 -20.37 11.75 -10.69
N PRO A 94 -19.07 12.10 -10.77
CA PRO A 94 -18.25 12.20 -9.57
C PRO A 94 -18.83 13.23 -8.60
N PRO A 95 -18.75 13.00 -7.28
CA PRO A 95 -19.16 13.98 -6.29
C PRO A 95 -18.37 15.29 -6.50
N PRO A 96 -18.99 16.47 -6.25
CA PRO A 96 -18.31 17.75 -6.36
C PRO A 96 -17.04 17.73 -5.51
N LEU A 97 -15.91 18.08 -6.12
CA LEU A 97 -14.70 18.32 -5.37
C LEU A 97 -14.99 19.54 -4.49
N ASP A 98 -14.98 19.39 -3.17
CA ASP A 98 -15.22 20.50 -2.26
C ASP A 98 -14.06 21.50 -2.37
N ASP A 99 -14.21 22.48 -3.27
CA ASP A 99 -13.38 23.69 -3.30
C ASP A 99 -13.57 24.53 -2.02
N THR A 100 -14.53 24.15 -1.17
CA THR A 100 -14.84 24.70 0.16
C THR A 100 -14.10 23.96 1.28
N ALA A 101 -13.03 23.21 1.00
CA ALA A 101 -12.10 22.83 2.06
C ALA A 101 -11.53 24.13 2.68
N SER A 102 -11.84 24.37 3.96
CA SER A 102 -11.48 25.60 4.66
C SER A 102 -9.99 25.93 4.46
N SER A 103 -9.66 27.17 4.12
CA SER A 103 -8.27 27.60 3.87
C SER A 103 -7.31 27.27 5.02
N THR A 104 -7.85 27.11 6.23
CA THR A 104 -7.13 26.66 7.42
C THR A 104 -6.65 25.21 7.29
N VAL A 105 -7.47 24.32 6.73
CA VAL A 105 -7.13 22.90 6.45
C VAL A 105 -6.07 22.81 5.36
N MET A 106 -6.20 23.60 4.29
CA MET A 106 -5.18 23.65 3.23
C MET A 106 -3.83 24.20 3.73
N LYS A 107 -3.84 25.14 4.68
CA LYS A 107 -2.61 25.69 5.29
C LYS A 107 -1.92 24.68 6.20
N THR A 108 -2.67 23.92 6.99
CA THR A 108 -2.10 22.84 7.81
C THR A 108 -1.55 21.71 6.94
N ASP A 109 -2.25 21.33 5.87
CA ASP A 109 -1.76 20.34 4.90
C ASP A 109 -0.50 20.82 4.18
N SER A 110 -0.46 22.09 3.76
CA SER A 110 0.74 22.67 3.14
C SER A 110 1.91 22.80 4.11
N ALA A 111 1.64 23.06 5.39
CA ALA A 111 2.67 23.11 6.43
C ALA A 111 3.24 21.72 6.71
N LEU A 112 2.38 20.70 6.83
CA LEU A 112 2.81 19.30 6.97
C LEU A 112 3.57 18.81 5.75
N TYR A 113 3.09 19.13 4.54
CA TYR A 113 3.79 18.82 3.28
C TYR A 113 5.15 19.55 3.18
N GLY A 114 5.23 20.80 3.63
CA GLY A 114 6.48 21.56 3.68
C GLY A 114 7.50 21.00 4.67
N ILE A 115 7.05 20.44 5.80
CA ILE A 115 7.90 19.71 6.76
C ILE A 115 8.42 18.42 6.11
N GLN A 116 7.53 17.68 5.43
CA GLN A 116 7.84 16.41 4.77
C GLN A 116 8.84 16.56 3.61
N ILE A 117 8.82 17.69 2.90
CA ILE A 117 9.79 18.00 1.83
C ILE A 117 11.14 18.47 2.39
N LYS A 118 11.17 19.18 3.52
CA LYS A 118 12.42 19.67 4.11
C LYS A 118 13.25 18.56 4.75
N GLU A 119 12.61 17.47 5.17
CA GLU A 119 13.30 16.32 5.78
C GLU A 119 13.88 15.33 4.76
N VAL A 120 13.61 15.51 3.46
CA VAL A 120 14.27 14.76 2.38
C VAL A 120 15.03 15.73 1.48
N PRO A 121 16.30 16.06 1.80
CA PRO A 121 17.10 16.89 0.91
C PRO A 121 17.39 16.11 -0.38
N GLY A 122 16.61 16.44 -1.41
CA GLY A 122 16.87 16.04 -2.78
C GLY A 122 18.26 16.51 -3.22
N LYS A 123 19.18 15.55 -3.33
CA LYS A 123 20.41 15.72 -4.11
C LYS A 123 20.03 15.55 -5.58
N LYS A 124 19.71 16.66 -6.24
CA LYS A 124 19.82 16.76 -7.69
C LYS A 124 21.30 16.65 -8.03
N ASN A 125 21.71 15.55 -8.65
CA ASN A 125 22.75 15.41 -9.69
C ASN A 125 23.40 14.01 -9.68
N SER A 126 23.71 13.55 -10.90
CA SER A 126 24.31 12.27 -11.34
C SER A 126 23.37 11.07 -11.39
N GLU A 127 23.18 10.54 -12.61
CA GLU A 127 22.78 9.16 -12.91
C GLU A 127 21.57 8.64 -12.13
N ASN A 128 20.36 9.03 -12.54
CA ASN A 128 19.16 8.36 -12.04
C ASN A 128 19.03 6.97 -12.69
N THR A 129 19.87 6.04 -12.24
CA THR A 129 19.87 4.63 -12.61
C THR A 129 18.48 4.01 -12.49
N TYR A 130 17.65 4.50 -11.55
CA TYR A 130 16.27 4.05 -11.38
C TYR A 130 15.35 4.48 -12.53
N PHE A 131 15.48 5.70 -13.03
CA PHE A 131 14.69 6.15 -14.20
C PHE A 131 15.09 5.37 -15.46
N LEU A 132 16.39 5.15 -15.66
CA LEU A 132 16.90 4.37 -16.78
C LEU A 132 16.46 2.90 -16.69
N PHE A 133 16.60 2.28 -15.51
CA PHE A 133 16.13 0.92 -15.25
C PHE A 133 14.62 0.77 -15.51
N SER A 134 13.81 1.69 -14.98
CA SER A 134 12.36 1.69 -15.19
C SER A 134 11.99 1.84 -16.67
N SER A 135 12.73 2.68 -17.40
CA SER A 135 12.53 2.87 -18.84
C SER A 135 12.88 1.61 -19.64
N ILE A 136 14.00 0.94 -19.30
CA ILE A 136 14.44 -0.30 -19.94
C ILE A 136 13.44 -1.42 -19.67
N MET A 137 13.06 -1.63 -18.40
CA MET A 137 12.09 -2.67 -18.02
C MET A 137 10.74 -2.46 -18.71
N ARG A 138 10.26 -1.22 -18.79
CA ARG A 138 9.02 -0.90 -19.52
C ARG A 138 9.14 -1.26 -21.01
N SER A 139 10.26 -0.94 -21.65
CA SER A 139 10.49 -1.24 -23.05
C SER A 139 10.53 -2.75 -23.31
N LEU A 140 11.27 -3.51 -22.48
CA LEU A 140 11.35 -4.96 -22.59
C LEU A 140 9.99 -5.65 -22.38
N LEU A 141 9.23 -5.20 -21.37
CA LEU A 141 7.89 -5.73 -21.13
C LEU A 141 6.94 -5.42 -22.28
N ALA A 142 7.02 -4.22 -22.87
CA ALA A 142 6.22 -3.85 -24.03
C ALA A 142 6.55 -4.75 -25.23
N GLU A 143 7.84 -5.00 -25.51
CA GLU A 143 8.30 -5.87 -26.59
C GLU A 143 7.87 -7.34 -26.41
N ILE A 144 7.96 -7.87 -25.19
CA ILE A 144 7.46 -9.22 -24.88
C ILE A 144 5.94 -9.28 -25.11
N LEU A 145 5.20 -8.27 -24.63
CA LEU A 145 3.75 -8.24 -24.74
C LEU A 145 3.29 -8.13 -26.20
N THR A 146 3.97 -7.32 -27.03
CA THR A 146 3.67 -7.25 -28.47
C THR A 146 3.98 -8.58 -29.16
N THR A 147 5.11 -9.22 -28.83
CA THR A 147 5.49 -10.53 -29.40
C THR A 147 4.50 -11.62 -29.06
N VAL A 148 4.11 -11.73 -27.79
CA VAL A 148 3.08 -12.69 -27.35
C VAL A 148 1.74 -12.42 -28.03
N THR A 149 1.37 -11.15 -28.20
CA THR A 149 0.13 -10.78 -28.87
C THR A 149 0.17 -11.13 -30.36
N GLN A 150 1.29 -10.87 -31.04
CA GLN A 150 1.49 -11.25 -32.44
C GLN A 150 1.41 -12.77 -32.61
N LEU A 151 2.12 -13.53 -31.79
CA LEU A 151 2.10 -15.00 -31.83
C LEU A 151 0.67 -15.55 -31.64
N ARG A 152 -0.11 -14.95 -30.74
CA ARG A 152 -1.51 -15.34 -30.53
C ARG A 152 -2.39 -15.01 -31.74
N LEU A 153 -2.17 -13.87 -32.39
CA LEU A 153 -2.87 -13.50 -33.63
C LEU A 153 -2.51 -14.45 -34.77
N ASP A 154 -1.23 -14.77 -34.94
CA ASP A 154 -0.74 -15.67 -35.98
C ASP A 154 -1.29 -17.09 -35.79
N ASN A 155 -1.28 -17.60 -34.55
CA ASN A 155 -1.84 -18.91 -34.23
C ASN A 155 -3.37 -18.95 -34.42
N LEU A 156 -4.08 -17.88 -34.07
CA LEU A 156 -5.52 -17.77 -34.31
C LEU A 156 -5.82 -17.76 -35.82
N HIS A 157 -5.00 -17.03 -36.57
CA HIS A 157 -5.12 -16.93 -38.02
C HIS A 157 -4.91 -18.29 -38.69
N LEU A 158 -3.87 -19.03 -38.29
CA LEU A 158 -3.59 -20.39 -38.75
C LEU A 158 -4.70 -21.36 -38.36
N GLY A 159 -5.22 -21.29 -37.13
CA GLY A 159 -6.29 -22.18 -36.66
C GLY A 159 -7.66 -21.94 -37.30
N LEU A 160 -7.86 -20.78 -37.94
CA LEU A 160 -9.14 -20.38 -38.55
C LEU A 160 -9.09 -20.33 -40.09
N ASP A 161 -7.95 -20.66 -40.72
CA ASP A 161 -7.75 -20.59 -42.18
C ASP A 161 -8.24 -19.25 -42.79
N LEU A 162 -8.05 -18.13 -42.11
CA LEU A 162 -8.55 -16.85 -42.63
C LEU A 162 -7.75 -16.46 -43.87
N LEU A 163 -8.41 -15.84 -44.85
CA LEU A 163 -7.81 -15.45 -46.13
C LEU A 163 -6.99 -14.14 -46.07
N LEU A 164 -7.04 -13.43 -44.93
CA LEU A 164 -6.45 -12.11 -44.74
C LEU A 164 -5.24 -12.20 -43.81
N ASN A 165 -4.07 -11.75 -44.27
CA ASN A 165 -2.84 -11.74 -43.47
C ASN A 165 -3.06 -11.15 -42.06
N PRO A 166 -2.46 -11.72 -41.01
CA PRO A 166 -2.63 -11.23 -39.66
C PRO A 166 -2.04 -9.82 -39.55
N THR A 167 -2.74 -8.95 -38.81
CA THR A 167 -2.24 -7.61 -38.51
C THR A 167 -0.89 -7.71 -37.82
N LYS A 168 0.13 -7.09 -38.41
CA LYS A 168 1.46 -7.00 -37.80
C LYS A 168 1.49 -5.87 -36.78
N LEU A 169 1.84 -6.22 -35.56
CA LEU A 169 2.09 -5.32 -34.43
C LEU A 169 3.60 -5.08 -34.22
N ILE A 170 4.43 -5.83 -34.95
CA ILE A 170 5.89 -5.73 -34.97
C ILE A 170 6.27 -5.52 -36.44
N ASP A 171 7.12 -4.52 -36.69
CA ASP A 171 7.66 -4.22 -38.02
C ASP A 171 8.62 -5.33 -38.51
#